data_AF-A0AAN7AKA1-F1
#
_entry.id   AF-A0AAN7AKA1-F1
#
_cell.length_a   1.000
_cell.length_b   1.000
_cell.length_c   1.000
_cell.angle_alpha   90.00
_cell.angle_beta   90.00
_cell.angle_gamma   90.00
#
_symmetry.space_group_name_H-M   'P 1'
#
loop_
_entity.id
_entity.type
_entity.pdbx_description
1 polymer ?
#
loop_
_entity_poly.entity_id
_entity_poly.type
_entity_poly.pdbx_seq_one_letter_code
_entity_poly.pdbx_strand_id
1 'polypeptide(L)'
;MVNLSLPTILLVALGATSATAFGRARVENKCTETVHVWSIGSDVAGPYALTQGGYYAEEFRKDPVTGGKALKITKNADGLYTGAAQTIFAYNLDNDKIWYDLSDVFGDAFVGKKITVKSADASCDSIIWPNGVPPAGSQVKVCTAAKDVVFTLCAP
;
A
#
# COMPACT_ATOMS: atom_id res chain seq x y z
N MET A 1 12.00 20.67 70.19
CA MET A 1 12.50 21.19 68.90
C MET A 1 12.15 20.17 67.83
N VAL A 2 11.15 20.47 66.99
CA VAL A 2 10.60 19.52 66.00
C VAL A 2 11.21 19.87 64.65
N ASN A 3 11.93 18.93 64.05
CA ASN A 3 12.62 19.11 62.78
C ASN A 3 11.67 18.67 61.64
N LEU A 4 11.16 19.60 60.83
CA LEU A 4 10.32 19.27 59.67
C LEU A 4 11.21 19.02 58.44
N SER A 5 11.32 17.77 58.03
CA SER A 5 11.85 17.39 56.71
C SER A 5 10.73 17.48 55.66
N LEU A 6 10.87 18.34 54.65
CA LEU A 6 9.95 18.40 53.51
C LEU A 6 10.17 17.21 52.55
N PRO A 7 9.11 16.58 52.01
CA PRO A 7 9.26 15.54 51.01
C PRO A 7 9.49 16.14 49.62
N THR A 8 10.52 15.67 48.92
CA THR A 8 10.76 16.00 47.51
C THR A 8 9.81 15.19 46.63
N ILE A 9 8.87 15.87 45.96
CA ILE A 9 7.96 15.25 44.98
C ILE A 9 8.67 15.21 43.63
N LEU A 10 9.04 14.01 43.15
CA LEU A 10 9.47 13.79 41.77
C LEU A 10 8.25 13.76 40.85
N LEU A 11 8.09 14.76 39.99
CA LEU A 11 7.12 14.73 38.88
C LEU A 11 7.69 13.88 37.74
N VAL A 12 7.18 12.67 37.54
CA VAL A 12 7.47 11.88 36.34
C VAL A 12 6.52 12.36 35.24
N ALA A 13 7.02 13.16 34.30
CA ALA A 13 6.27 13.52 33.10
C ALA A 13 6.20 12.31 32.17
N LEU A 14 5.05 11.62 32.11
CA LEU A 14 4.77 10.66 31.05
C LEU A 14 4.60 11.42 29.74
N GLY A 15 5.65 11.47 28.93
CA GLY A 15 5.55 11.91 27.54
C GLY A 15 4.72 10.90 26.75
N ALA A 16 3.46 11.23 26.44
CA ALA A 16 2.67 10.47 25.49
C ALA A 16 3.31 10.62 24.10
N THR A 17 4.05 9.62 23.66
CA THR A 17 4.49 9.53 22.26
C THR A 17 3.24 9.27 21.42
N SER A 18 2.73 10.29 20.72
CA SER A 18 1.71 10.11 19.71
C SER A 18 2.27 9.21 18.61
N ALA A 19 1.96 7.92 18.64
CA ALA A 19 2.24 7.03 17.53
C ALA A 19 1.43 7.55 16.32
N THR A 20 2.11 8.02 15.29
CA THR A 20 1.46 8.32 14.02
C THR A 20 1.02 7.00 13.41
N ALA A 21 -0.28 6.70 13.45
CA ALA A 21 -0.81 5.54 12.76
C ALA A 21 -0.68 5.78 11.25
N PHE A 22 0.18 5.01 10.60
CA PHE A 22 0.27 5.03 9.14
C PHE A 22 -1.00 4.44 8.53
N GLY A 23 -1.34 4.93 7.34
CA GLY A 23 -2.36 4.35 6.49
C GLY A 23 -1.91 3.01 5.91
N ARG A 24 -2.70 2.53 4.94
CA ARG A 24 -2.53 1.21 4.34
C ARG A 24 -2.34 1.27 2.83
N ALA A 25 -1.54 0.35 2.32
CA ALA A 25 -1.59 -0.05 0.92
C ALA A 25 -2.78 -1.02 0.76
N ARG A 26 -3.77 -0.64 -0.03
CA ARG A 26 -5.02 -1.40 -0.22
C ARG A 26 -5.22 -1.76 -1.67
N VAL A 27 -5.66 -2.98 -1.95
CA VAL A 27 -6.10 -3.43 -3.28
C VAL A 27 -7.56 -3.79 -3.20
N GLU A 28 -8.39 -3.22 -4.07
CA GLU A 28 -9.81 -3.55 -4.20
C GLU A 28 -10.10 -4.19 -5.55
N ASN A 29 -10.79 -5.32 -5.54
CA ASN A 29 -11.26 -5.97 -6.74
C ASN A 29 -12.71 -5.56 -7.05
N LYS A 30 -12.92 -4.74 -8.09
CA LYS A 30 -14.28 -4.49 -8.65
C LYS A 30 -14.55 -5.30 -9.91
N CYS A 31 -13.59 -6.11 -10.37
CA CYS A 31 -13.80 -7.03 -11.48
C CYS A 31 -14.77 -8.14 -11.07
N THR A 32 -15.41 -8.78 -12.05
CA THR A 32 -16.29 -9.93 -11.83
C THR A 32 -15.51 -11.20 -11.49
N GLU A 33 -14.28 -11.26 -11.98
CA GLU A 33 -13.35 -12.38 -11.85
C GLU A 33 -12.56 -12.29 -10.55
N THR A 34 -12.20 -13.44 -9.98
CA THR A 34 -11.30 -13.50 -8.83
C THR A 34 -9.88 -13.15 -9.28
N VAL A 35 -9.18 -12.34 -8.48
CA VAL A 35 -7.76 -12.02 -8.65
C VAL A 35 -6.97 -12.42 -7.41
N HIS A 36 -5.65 -12.45 -7.52
CA HIS A 36 -4.76 -12.89 -6.47
C HIS A 36 -3.72 -11.82 -6.17
N VAL A 37 -3.62 -11.41 -4.92
CA VAL A 37 -2.66 -10.40 -4.45
C VAL A 37 -1.50 -11.10 -3.75
N TRP A 38 -0.29 -10.66 -4.06
CA TRP A 38 0.93 -11.06 -3.38
C TRP A 38 1.61 -9.84 -2.78
N SER A 39 1.91 -9.88 -1.49
CA SER A 39 2.74 -8.88 -0.83
C SER A 39 4.20 -9.29 -0.93
N ILE A 40 5.02 -8.47 -1.59
CA ILE A 40 6.43 -8.75 -1.84
C ILE A 40 7.29 -7.66 -1.19
N GLY A 41 8.23 -8.07 -0.35
CA GLY A 41 9.35 -7.28 0.15
C GLY A 41 10.59 -8.17 0.17
N SER A 42 11.29 -8.19 1.30
CA SER A 42 12.27 -9.24 1.62
C SER A 42 11.65 -10.64 1.66
N ASP A 43 10.40 -10.73 2.14
CA ASP A 43 9.59 -11.95 2.14
C ASP A 43 8.45 -11.88 1.11
N VAL A 44 7.94 -13.05 0.75
CA VAL A 44 6.75 -13.21 -0.12
C VAL A 44 5.59 -13.73 0.73
N ALA A 45 4.45 -13.03 0.67
CA ALA A 45 3.21 -13.44 1.31
C ALA A 45 2.05 -13.48 0.31
N GLY A 46 1.21 -14.50 0.40
CA GLY A 46 0.10 -14.75 -0.52
C GLY A 46 0.16 -16.15 -1.15
N PRO A 47 -0.70 -16.44 -2.16
CA PRO A 47 -1.64 -15.51 -2.79
C PRO A 47 -2.88 -15.27 -1.91
N TYR A 48 -3.36 -14.03 -1.86
CA TYR A 48 -4.65 -13.70 -1.27
C TYR A 48 -5.70 -13.58 -2.37
N ALA A 49 -6.66 -14.50 -2.41
CA ALA A 49 -7.74 -14.48 -3.38
C ALA A 49 -8.77 -13.38 -3.05
N LEU A 50 -9.06 -12.52 -4.02
CA LEU A 50 -10.04 -11.45 -3.93
C LEU A 50 -11.16 -11.70 -4.94
N THR A 51 -12.33 -12.12 -4.48
CA THR A 51 -13.55 -12.16 -5.29
C THR A 51 -14.06 -10.74 -5.57
N GLN A 52 -15.07 -10.60 -6.43
CA GLN A 52 -15.70 -9.31 -6.69
C GLN A 52 -16.13 -8.62 -5.38
N GLY A 53 -15.75 -7.35 -5.22
CA GLY A 53 -15.98 -6.54 -4.03
C GLY A 53 -14.99 -6.77 -2.88
N GLY A 54 -14.16 -7.81 -2.96
CA GLY A 54 -13.14 -8.14 -1.97
C GLY A 54 -11.96 -7.17 -2.00
N TYR A 55 -11.19 -7.15 -0.90
CA TYR A 55 -10.00 -6.33 -0.78
C TYR A 55 -8.88 -7.02 0.02
N TYR A 56 -7.65 -6.62 -0.28
CA TYR A 56 -6.47 -6.86 0.56
C TYR A 56 -5.97 -5.52 1.10
N ALA A 57 -5.43 -5.49 2.31
CA ALA A 57 -4.78 -4.30 2.84
C ALA A 57 -3.65 -4.66 3.80
N GLU A 58 -2.57 -3.89 3.76
CA GLU A 58 -1.48 -3.93 4.73
C GLU A 58 -1.08 -2.52 5.15
N GLU A 59 -0.69 -2.35 6.41
CA GLU A 59 -0.15 -1.09 6.91
C GLU A 59 1.13 -0.72 6.16
N PHE A 60 1.32 0.56 5.86
CA PHE A 60 2.58 1.02 5.27
C PHE A 60 3.72 0.74 6.22
N ARG A 61 4.72 0.03 5.71
CA ARG A 61 5.96 -0.25 6.41
C ARG A 61 7.12 -0.16 5.45
N LYS A 62 8.26 0.31 5.96
CA LYS A 62 9.53 0.23 5.25
C LYS A 62 10.05 -1.19 5.37
N ASP A 63 10.29 -1.86 4.25
CA ASP A 63 11.01 -3.13 4.28
C ASP A 63 12.49 -2.85 4.59
N PRO A 64 13.09 -3.50 5.60
CA PRO A 64 14.45 -3.18 6.01
C PRO A 64 15.53 -3.58 4.99
N VAL A 65 15.22 -4.46 4.03
CA VAL A 65 16.16 -4.96 3.02
C VAL A 65 15.92 -4.29 1.68
N THR A 66 14.67 -4.26 1.21
CA THR A 66 14.29 -3.71 -0.11
C THR A 66 13.93 -2.23 -0.06
N GLY A 67 13.73 -1.65 1.12
CA GLY A 67 13.30 -0.27 1.32
C GLY A 67 11.79 -0.09 1.10
N GLY A 68 11.28 -0.56 -0.03
CA GLY A 68 9.85 -0.54 -0.35
C GLY A 68 9.22 -1.93 -0.40
N LYS A 69 7.92 -1.97 -0.66
CA LYS A 69 7.14 -3.18 -0.89
C LYS A 69 6.33 -3.06 -2.18
N ALA A 70 5.92 -4.21 -2.70
CA ALA A 70 5.08 -4.30 -3.88
C ALA A 70 3.91 -5.26 -3.67
N LEU A 71 2.71 -4.79 -3.97
CA LEU A 71 1.51 -5.61 -4.09
C LEU A 71 1.37 -6.02 -5.56
N LYS A 72 1.65 -7.28 -5.86
CA LYS A 72 1.55 -7.85 -7.22
C LYS A 72 0.22 -8.55 -7.40
N ILE A 73 -0.47 -8.24 -8.49
CA ILE A 73 -1.79 -8.76 -8.80
C ILE A 73 -1.69 -9.69 -9.99
N THR A 74 -2.18 -10.92 -9.84
CA THR A 74 -2.28 -11.92 -10.91
C THR A 74 -3.71 -12.43 -11.04
N LYS A 75 -4.12 -12.83 -12.26
CA LYS A 75 -5.43 -13.50 -12.47
C LYS A 75 -5.43 -14.91 -11.92
N ASN A 76 -4.35 -15.66 -12.18
CA ASN A 76 -4.20 -17.04 -11.69
C ASN A 76 -3.54 -17.05 -10.30
N ALA A 77 -3.92 -18.04 -9.49
CA ALA A 77 -3.45 -18.20 -8.12
C ALA A 77 -1.94 -18.45 -8.01
N ASP A 78 -1.33 -19.07 -9.02
CA ASP A 78 0.10 -19.38 -9.11
C ASP A 78 0.87 -18.37 -9.98
N GLY A 79 0.21 -17.29 -10.43
CA GLY A 79 0.72 -16.38 -11.45
C GLY A 79 2.06 -15.70 -11.14
N LEU A 80 2.42 -15.60 -9.85
CA LEU A 80 3.72 -15.07 -9.44
C LEU A 80 4.89 -15.94 -9.94
N TYR A 81 4.67 -17.25 -10.08
CA TYR A 81 5.72 -18.24 -10.36
C TYR A 81 5.66 -18.82 -11.78
N THR A 82 4.58 -18.57 -12.53
CA THR A 82 4.36 -19.15 -13.87
C THR A 82 4.66 -18.19 -15.02
N GLY A 83 5.16 -16.98 -14.73
CA GLY A 83 5.39 -15.96 -15.75
C GLY A 83 4.10 -15.35 -16.30
N ALA A 84 2.98 -15.48 -15.59
CA ALA A 84 1.74 -14.80 -15.94
C ALA A 84 1.89 -13.28 -15.79
N ALA A 85 1.09 -12.52 -16.54
CA ALA A 85 1.01 -11.06 -16.42
C ALA A 85 0.79 -10.62 -14.97
N GLN A 86 1.57 -9.63 -14.52
CA GLN A 86 1.51 -9.09 -13.16
C GLN A 86 1.36 -7.58 -13.23
N THR A 87 0.28 -7.05 -12.66
CA THR A 87 0.17 -5.61 -12.41
C THR A 87 0.63 -5.33 -10.99
N ILE A 88 1.51 -4.35 -10.82
CA ILE A 88 2.31 -4.13 -9.62
C ILE A 88 2.00 -2.75 -9.05
N PHE A 89 1.39 -2.72 -7.87
CA PHE A 89 1.27 -1.51 -7.05
C PHE A 89 2.41 -1.50 -6.04
N ALA A 90 3.42 -0.67 -6.28
CA ALA A 90 4.56 -0.54 -5.38
C ALA A 90 4.42 0.70 -4.48
N TYR A 91 4.98 0.59 -3.27
CA TYR A 91 5.03 1.70 -2.33
C TYR A 91 6.34 1.72 -1.53
N ASN A 92 6.75 2.92 -1.11
CA ASN A 92 7.93 3.12 -0.27
C ASN A 92 7.61 4.17 0.80
N LEU A 93 7.71 3.75 2.08
CA LEU A 93 7.50 4.61 3.22
C LEU A 93 8.81 5.33 3.59
N ASP A 94 8.77 6.65 3.58
CA ASP A 94 9.87 7.50 4.04
C ASP A 94 9.34 8.59 4.98
N ASN A 95 9.63 8.46 6.27
CA ASN A 95 9.09 9.31 7.33
C ASN A 95 7.55 9.39 7.29
N ASP A 96 6.99 10.59 7.10
CA ASP A 96 5.55 10.86 7.01
C ASP A 96 5.02 10.80 5.57
N LYS A 97 5.85 10.38 4.60
CA LYS A 97 5.51 10.31 3.18
C LYS A 97 5.43 8.88 2.67
N ILE A 98 4.45 8.65 1.82
CA ILE A 98 4.31 7.43 1.04
C ILE A 98 4.52 7.75 -0.43
N TRP A 99 5.53 7.13 -1.02
CA TRP A 99 5.72 7.10 -2.46
C TRP A 99 5.00 5.89 -3.01
N TYR A 100 4.34 6.04 -4.16
CA TYR A 100 3.66 4.94 -4.81
C TYR A 100 3.70 5.04 -6.33
N ASP A 101 3.71 3.89 -6.97
CA ASP A 101 3.67 3.77 -8.42
C ASP A 101 2.84 2.56 -8.86
N LEU A 102 2.56 2.53 -10.16
CA LEU A 102 1.92 1.41 -10.82
C LEU A 102 2.79 1.02 -12.01
N SER A 103 3.04 -0.27 -12.16
CA SER A 103 3.78 -0.86 -13.27
C SER A 103 3.21 -2.24 -13.61
N ASP A 104 3.67 -2.84 -14.71
CA ASP A 104 3.39 -4.24 -15.01
C ASP A 104 4.59 -4.95 -15.64
N VAL A 105 4.54 -6.28 -15.60
CA VAL A 105 5.53 -7.17 -16.20
C VAL A 105 4.82 -8.38 -16.77
N PHE A 106 5.43 -8.99 -17.78
CA PHE A 106 4.91 -10.19 -18.46
C PHE A 106 3.53 -9.99 -19.13
N GLY A 107 3.17 -8.74 -19.42
CA GLY A 107 1.95 -8.35 -20.15
C GLY A 107 0.92 -7.59 -19.31
N ASP A 108 -0.17 -7.20 -19.97
CA ASP A 108 -1.21 -6.33 -19.42
C ASP A 108 -2.38 -7.14 -18.83
N ALA A 109 -2.32 -7.50 -17.55
CA ALA A 109 -3.33 -8.36 -16.92
C ALA A 109 -4.76 -7.78 -16.99
N PHE A 110 -4.90 -6.45 -17.02
CA PHE A 110 -6.18 -5.74 -16.98
C PHE A 110 -6.49 -4.96 -18.26
N VAL A 111 -5.89 -5.31 -19.40
CA VAL A 111 -6.18 -4.66 -20.68
C VAL A 111 -7.69 -4.55 -20.95
N GLY A 112 -8.12 -3.36 -21.36
CA GLY A 112 -9.53 -3.01 -21.57
C GLY A 112 -10.33 -2.74 -20.30
N LYS A 113 -9.70 -2.75 -19.11
CA LYS A 113 -10.34 -2.41 -17.83
C LYS A 113 -9.60 -1.24 -17.18
N LYS A 114 -10.34 -0.21 -16.81
CA LYS A 114 -9.77 0.92 -16.06
C LYS A 114 -9.25 0.45 -14.71
N ILE A 115 -8.06 0.89 -14.34
CA ILE A 115 -7.51 0.70 -13.00
C ILE A 115 -6.95 2.01 -12.46
N THR A 116 -6.99 2.19 -11.13
CA THR A 116 -6.59 3.46 -10.50
C THR A 116 -5.86 3.25 -9.18
N VAL A 117 -4.85 4.05 -8.89
CA VAL A 117 -4.24 4.18 -7.55
C VAL A 117 -4.51 5.58 -7.03
N LYS A 118 -5.15 5.69 -5.85
CA LYS A 118 -5.56 6.96 -5.26
C LYS A 118 -5.34 6.97 -3.75
N SER A 119 -4.85 8.09 -3.22
CA SER A 119 -4.88 8.32 -1.77
C SER A 119 -6.29 8.60 -1.29
N ALA A 120 -6.59 8.21 -0.05
CA ALA A 120 -7.76 8.70 0.69
C ALA A 120 -7.63 10.19 1.07
N ASP A 121 -6.44 10.78 0.94
CA ASP A 121 -6.26 12.22 0.86
C ASP A 121 -6.56 12.71 -0.57
N ALA A 122 -7.69 13.39 -0.75
CA ALA A 122 -8.14 13.88 -2.05
C ALA A 122 -7.25 14.98 -2.64
N SER A 123 -6.34 15.59 -1.86
CA SER A 123 -5.37 16.57 -2.37
C SER A 123 -4.19 15.93 -3.10
N CYS A 124 -4.00 14.62 -2.94
CA CYS A 124 -2.89 13.91 -3.57
C CYS A 124 -3.24 13.51 -5.02
N ASP A 125 -2.21 13.50 -5.85
CA ASP A 125 -2.31 13.03 -7.23
C ASP A 125 -2.85 11.59 -7.32
N SER A 126 -3.30 11.20 -8.50
CA SER A 126 -3.76 9.83 -8.77
C SER A 126 -2.97 9.23 -9.94
N ILE A 127 -2.87 7.90 -9.95
CA ILE A 127 -2.44 7.14 -11.14
C ILE A 127 -3.67 6.51 -11.75
N ILE A 128 -3.89 6.73 -13.04
CA ILE A 128 -5.06 6.23 -13.77
C ILE A 128 -4.57 5.61 -15.06
N TRP A 129 -4.89 4.33 -15.26
CA TRP A 129 -4.70 3.63 -16.54
C TRP A 129 -6.09 3.38 -17.11
N PRO A 130 -6.59 4.22 -18.04
CA PRO A 130 -7.97 4.16 -18.50
C PRO A 130 -8.34 2.82 -19.14
N ASN A 131 -7.36 2.18 -19.80
CA ASN A 131 -7.52 0.92 -20.50
C ASN A 131 -6.72 -0.23 -19.84
N GLY A 132 -6.25 -0.05 -18.60
CA GLY A 132 -5.54 -1.09 -17.85
C GLY A 132 -4.15 -1.42 -18.39
N VAL A 133 -3.55 -0.49 -19.12
CA VAL A 133 -2.22 -0.57 -19.74
C VAL A 133 -1.40 0.65 -19.28
N PRO A 134 -0.10 0.50 -18.98
CA PRO A 134 0.76 1.59 -18.55
C PRO A 134 0.84 2.70 -19.61
N PRO A 135 0.80 3.98 -19.19
CA PRO A 135 1.17 5.09 -20.06
C PRO A 135 2.70 5.12 -20.27
N ALA A 136 3.15 5.95 -21.20
CA ALA A 136 4.57 6.20 -21.36
C ALA A 136 5.17 6.92 -20.13
N GLY A 137 6.37 6.50 -19.73
CA GLY A 137 7.14 7.12 -18.65
C GLY A 137 6.67 6.73 -17.24
N SER A 138 7.51 7.05 -16.25
CA SER A 138 7.24 6.75 -14.86
C SER A 138 6.17 7.67 -14.27
N GLN A 139 5.24 7.10 -13.50
CA GLN A 139 4.10 7.80 -12.91
C GLN A 139 4.15 7.83 -11.37
N VAL A 140 5.34 7.75 -10.76
CA VAL A 140 5.49 7.79 -9.30
C VAL A 140 4.82 9.03 -8.72
N LYS A 141 4.04 8.84 -7.66
CA LYS A 141 3.41 9.91 -6.87
C LYS A 141 3.87 9.83 -5.42
N VAL A 142 3.67 10.92 -4.69
CA VAL A 142 3.95 11.02 -3.26
C VAL A 142 2.76 11.64 -2.54
N CYS A 143 2.48 11.16 -1.35
CA CYS A 143 1.40 11.66 -0.49
C CYS A 143 1.78 11.55 0.99
N THR A 144 0.92 12.03 1.88
CA THR A 144 1.03 11.70 3.31
C THR A 144 0.86 10.20 3.54
N ALA A 145 1.71 9.62 4.40
CA ALA A 145 1.60 8.25 4.86
C ALA A 145 0.49 8.05 5.90
N ALA A 146 -0.19 9.10 6.36
CA ALA A 146 -1.27 9.00 7.37
C ALA A 146 -2.62 8.56 6.78
N LYS A 147 -2.71 8.40 5.46
CA LYS A 147 -3.94 8.05 4.73
C LYS A 147 -3.68 6.87 3.82
N ASP A 148 -4.69 6.02 3.64
CA ASP A 148 -4.60 4.85 2.77
C ASP A 148 -4.32 5.25 1.31
N VAL A 149 -3.58 4.40 0.60
CA VAL A 149 -3.47 4.46 -0.87
C VAL A 149 -4.14 3.21 -1.42
N VAL A 150 -5.17 3.42 -2.22
CA VAL A 150 -6.08 2.39 -2.71
C VAL A 150 -5.86 2.16 -4.20
N PHE A 151 -5.46 0.94 -4.54
CA PHE A 151 -5.42 0.42 -5.90
C PHE A 151 -6.74 -0.29 -6.23
N THR A 152 -7.54 0.30 -7.12
CA THR A 152 -8.84 -0.23 -7.54
C THR A 152 -8.73 -0.87 -8.92
N LEU A 153 -9.06 -2.16 -9.00
CA LEU A 153 -9.14 -2.94 -10.23
C LEU A 153 -10.54 -2.83 -10.83
N CYS A 154 -10.64 -2.75 -12.16
CA CYS A 154 -11.90 -2.56 -12.89
C CYS A 154 -12.74 -1.39 -12.34
N ALA A 155 -12.10 -0.25 -12.12
CA ALA A 155 -12.75 0.96 -11.63
C ALA A 155 -13.85 1.43 -12.60
N PRO A 156 -14.96 2.01 -12.07
CA PRO A 156 -16.04 2.57 -12.88
C PRO A 156 -15.61 3.80 -13.69
#